data_AF-A0AAW1TX12-F1
#
_entry.id   AF-A0AAW1TX12-F1
#
_cell.length_a   1.000
_cell.length_b   1.000
_cell.length_c   1.000
_cell.angle_alpha   90.00
_cell.angle_beta   90.00
_cell.angle_gamma   90.00
#
_symmetry.space_group_name_H-M   'P 1'
#
loop_
_entity.id
_entity.type
_entity.pdbx_description
1 polymer ?
#
loop_
_entity_poly.entity_id
_entity_poly.type
_entity_poly.pdbx_seq_one_letter_code
_entity_poly.pdbx_strand_id
1 'polypeptide(L)'
;MEKAIEVSTWLKSHPGRVVTHFQIGAILNKTYGKAATVQTSVNVFQNTGLWPVDRNVFPDYLFEPAETTNIPMQQDRIEPEEVSTAAKNLADPSQVAESSSTSLIIASTSAADNPRPF
;
A
#
# COMPACT_ATOMS: atom_id res chain seq x y z
N MET A 1 15.91 28.28 -6.02
CA MET A 1 14.87 29.04 -5.26
C MET A 1 13.54 28.98 -6.03
N GLU A 2 13.06 27.78 -6.39
CA GLU A 2 12.00 27.58 -7.40
C GLU A 2 10.70 26.96 -6.85
N LYS A 3 10.60 26.74 -5.54
CA LYS A 3 9.52 25.92 -4.96
C LYS A 3 8.16 26.64 -4.82
N ALA A 4 8.05 27.93 -5.17
CA ALA A 4 6.85 28.75 -4.94
C ALA A 4 6.19 29.33 -6.22
N ILE A 5 6.60 28.88 -7.41
CA ILE A 5 6.17 29.51 -8.67
C ILE A 5 4.65 29.54 -8.82
N GLU A 6 3.95 28.44 -8.57
CA GLU A 6 2.52 28.36 -8.88
C GLU A 6 1.63 29.07 -7.87
N VAL A 7 2.07 29.21 -6.62
CA VAL A 7 1.43 30.11 -5.64
C VAL A 7 1.58 31.56 -6.10
N SER A 8 2.76 31.96 -6.58
CA SER A 8 2.97 33.31 -7.10
C SER A 8 2.14 33.59 -8.37
N THR A 9 1.98 32.60 -9.24
CA THR A 9 1.13 32.69 -10.42
C THR A 9 -0.34 32.86 -10.04
N TRP A 10 -0.80 32.15 -9.01
CA TRP A 10 -2.17 32.29 -8.51
C TRP A 10 -2.41 33.68 -7.88
N LEU A 11 -1.45 34.20 -7.10
CA LEU A 11 -1.54 35.54 -6.52
C LEU A 11 -1.55 36.64 -7.59
N LYS A 12 -0.82 36.46 -8.70
CA LYS A 12 -0.86 37.38 -9.84
C LYS A 12 -2.22 37.39 -10.55
N SER A 13 -2.91 36.26 -10.62
CA SER A 13 -4.26 36.19 -11.22
C SER A 13 -5.38 36.63 -10.27
N HIS A 14 -5.11 36.71 -8.96
CA HIS A 14 -6.06 37.11 -7.94
C HIS A 14 -5.48 38.20 -7.02
N PRO A 15 -5.27 39.43 -7.55
CA PRO A 15 -4.67 40.51 -6.77
C PRO A 15 -5.54 40.85 -5.55
N GLY A 16 -4.88 41.14 -4.41
CA GLY A 16 -5.54 41.50 -3.17
C GLY A 16 -6.20 40.34 -2.42
N ARG A 17 -6.13 39.11 -2.92
CA ARG A 17 -6.59 37.91 -2.21
C ARG A 17 -5.42 37.19 -1.53
N VAL A 18 -5.70 36.64 -0.35
CA VAL A 18 -4.78 35.77 0.38
C VAL A 18 -5.12 34.31 0.06
N VAL A 19 -4.08 33.48 -0.08
CA VAL A 19 -4.24 32.04 -0.29
C VAL A 19 -4.72 31.39 1.00
N THR A 20 -5.89 30.75 0.95
CA THR A 20 -6.43 29.99 2.08
C THR A 20 -6.31 28.48 1.85
N HIS A 21 -6.51 27.67 2.89
CA HIS A 21 -6.47 26.20 2.80
C HIS A 21 -7.45 25.63 1.76
N PHE A 22 -8.55 26.34 1.46
CA PHE A 22 -9.49 25.99 0.39
C PHE A 22 -8.88 26.08 -1.01
N GLN A 23 -7.97 27.03 -1.24
CA GLN A 23 -7.36 27.27 -2.55
C GLN A 23 -6.09 26.43 -2.77
N ILE A 24 -5.41 26.05 -1.69
CA ILE A 24 -4.21 25.22 -1.73
C ILE A 24 -4.46 23.88 -2.42
N GLY A 25 -5.64 23.26 -2.22
CA GLY A 25 -5.99 22.02 -2.92
C GLY A 25 -5.95 22.17 -4.45
N ALA A 26 -6.50 23.27 -4.98
CA ALA A 26 -6.51 23.53 -6.42
C ALA A 26 -5.11 23.84 -6.97
N ILE A 27 -4.31 24.63 -6.24
CA ILE A 27 -2.92 24.95 -6.62
C ILE A 27 -2.06 23.70 -6.58
N LEU A 28 -2.23 22.85 -5.55
CA LEU A 28 -1.49 21.60 -5.41
C LEU A 28 -1.85 20.63 -6.53
N ASN A 29 -3.14 20.47 -6.86
CA ASN A 29 -3.57 19.58 -7.93
C ASN A 29 -2.85 19.90 -9.27
N LYS A 30 -2.68 21.19 -9.58
CA LYS A 30 -1.98 21.64 -10.78
C LYS A 30 -0.47 21.38 -10.76
N THR A 31 0.15 21.42 -9.58
CA THR A 31 1.61 21.33 -9.43
C THR A 31 2.13 19.95 -9.10
N TYR A 32 1.31 19.14 -8.45
CA TYR A 32 1.70 17.83 -7.94
C TYR A 32 2.20 16.93 -9.07
N GLY A 33 1.51 16.87 -10.21
CA GLY A 33 1.96 16.09 -11.36
C GLY A 33 3.33 16.50 -11.91
N LYS A 34 3.70 17.79 -11.79
CA LYS A 34 5.03 18.27 -12.19
C LYS A 34 6.12 17.92 -11.17
N ALA A 35 5.76 17.88 -9.88
CA ALA A 35 6.68 17.61 -8.79
C ALA A 35 6.92 16.10 -8.60
N ALA A 36 5.84 15.30 -8.62
CA ALA A 36 5.81 13.86 -8.41
C ALA A 36 6.13 13.11 -9.71
N THR A 37 7.25 13.45 -10.33
CA THR A 37 7.76 12.76 -11.51
C THR A 37 8.79 11.71 -11.12
N VAL A 38 8.91 10.67 -11.94
CA VAL A 38 9.93 9.62 -11.76
C VAL A 38 11.34 10.23 -11.73
N GLN A 39 11.60 11.24 -12.54
CA GLN A 39 12.90 11.91 -12.58
C GLN A 39 13.25 12.59 -11.25
N THR A 40 12.29 13.23 -10.57
CA THR A 40 12.50 13.76 -9.23
C THR A 40 12.88 12.65 -8.25
N SER A 41 12.17 11.52 -8.29
CA SER A 41 12.47 10.37 -7.43
C SER A 41 13.85 9.78 -7.72
N VAL A 42 14.22 9.62 -8.99
CA VAL A 42 15.54 9.14 -9.42
C VAL A 42 16.65 10.04 -8.88
N ASN A 43 16.50 11.36 -9.00
CA ASN A 43 17.49 12.30 -8.48
C ASN A 43 17.58 12.26 -6.95
N VAL A 44 16.45 12.09 -6.24
CA VAL A 44 16.46 11.95 -4.78
C VAL A 44 17.17 10.68 -4.37
N PHE A 45 16.90 9.55 -5.04
CA PHE A 45 17.58 8.29 -4.75
C PHE A 45 19.06 8.33 -5.11
N GLN A 46 19.45 9.06 -6.16
CA GLN A 46 20.86 9.31 -6.48
C GLN A 46 21.56 10.08 -5.36
N ASN A 47 20.93 11.17 -4.88
CA ASN A 47 21.50 11.99 -3.81
C ASN A 47 21.61 11.23 -2.48
N THR A 48 20.71 10.28 -2.20
CA THR A 48 20.80 9.43 -1.01
C THR A 48 21.71 8.21 -1.20
N GLY A 49 22.29 8.01 -2.38
CA GLY A 49 23.11 6.83 -2.70
C GLY A 49 22.34 5.52 -2.81
N LEU A 50 21.00 5.57 -2.86
CA LEU A 50 20.14 4.39 -3.06
C LEU A 50 19.98 4.01 -4.53
N TRP A 51 20.30 4.93 -5.44
CA TRP A 51 20.26 4.73 -6.88
C TRP A 51 21.58 5.17 -7.51
N PRO A 52 22.15 4.44 -8.50
CA PRO A 52 21.65 3.22 -9.13
C PRO A 52 21.64 2.01 -8.18
N VAL A 53 20.69 1.09 -8.38
CA VAL A 53 20.64 -0.16 -7.61
C VAL A 53 21.77 -1.07 -8.07
N ASP A 54 22.91 -0.98 -7.41
CA ASP A 54 24.01 -1.94 -7.58
C ASP A 54 23.86 -3.03 -6.51
N ARG A 55 23.51 -4.24 -6.97
CA ARG A 55 23.39 -5.42 -6.09
C ARG A 55 24.73 -5.85 -5.50
N ASN A 56 25.85 -5.47 -6.11
CA ASN A 56 27.20 -5.82 -5.65
C ASN A 56 27.81 -4.77 -4.71
N VAL A 57 27.07 -3.71 -4.36
CA VAL A 57 27.57 -2.68 -3.44
C VAL A 57 27.62 -3.19 -1.99
N PHE A 58 26.79 -4.18 -1.66
CA PHE A 58 26.73 -4.79 -0.34
C PHE A 58 27.59 -6.06 -0.34
N PRO A 59 28.70 -6.09 0.41
CA PRO A 59 29.47 -7.32 0.59
C PRO A 59 28.70 -8.35 1.42
N ASP A 60 28.99 -9.63 1.18
CA ASP A 60 28.30 -10.79 1.78
C ASP A 60 28.14 -10.69 3.31
N TYR A 61 29.16 -10.14 4.00
CA TYR A 61 29.14 -9.99 5.46
C TYR A 61 28.01 -9.09 6.00
N LEU A 62 27.45 -8.20 5.16
CA LEU A 62 26.30 -7.35 5.55
C LEU A 62 24.97 -8.13 5.53
N PHE A 63 24.93 -9.30 4.90
CA PHE A 63 23.77 -10.18 4.87
C PHE A 63 23.79 -11.25 5.96
N GLU A 64 24.94 -11.48 6.61
CA GLU A 64 25.11 -12.45 7.72
C GLU A 64 24.08 -12.32 8.85
N PRO A 65 23.64 -11.11 9.27
CA PRO A 65 22.60 -10.99 10.30
C PRO A 65 21.24 -11.56 9.88
N ALA A 66 20.96 -11.62 8.57
CA ALA A 66 19.70 -12.16 8.05
C ALA A 66 19.65 -13.69 8.13
N GLU A 67 20.80 -14.37 8.07
CA GLU A 67 20.88 -15.83 8.18
C GLU A 67 20.34 -16.36 9.52
N THR A 68 20.48 -15.58 10.60
CA THR A 68 19.95 -15.96 11.92
C THR A 68 18.42 -16.05 11.93
N THR A 69 17.73 -15.34 11.02
CA THR A 69 16.27 -15.34 10.88
C THR A 69 15.80 -16.16 9.67
N ASN A 70 16.72 -16.84 8.98
CA ASN A 70 16.38 -17.66 7.81
C ASN A 70 15.60 -18.91 8.27
N ILE A 71 14.28 -18.89 8.10
CA ILE A 71 13.43 -20.03 8.41
C ILE A 71 13.33 -20.86 7.13
N PRO A 72 13.80 -22.12 7.12
CA PRO A 72 13.61 -22.98 5.97
C PRO A 72 12.12 -23.14 5.73
N MET A 73 11.66 -22.75 4.54
CA MET A 73 10.29 -23.03 4.13
C MET A 73 10.12 -24.55 4.12
N GLN A 74 9.35 -25.09 5.07
CA GLN A 74 9.02 -26.50 5.08
C GLN A 74 8.23 -26.76 3.80
N GLN A 75 8.92 -27.30 2.80
CA GLN A 75 8.29 -27.95 1.67
C GLN A 75 7.65 -29.21 2.26
N ASP A 76 6.42 -29.10 2.75
CA ASP A 76 5.60 -30.26 3.05
C ASP A 76 5.45 -31.01 1.72
N ARG A 77 6.37 -31.97 1.57
CA ARG A 77 6.41 -32.97 0.53
C ARG A 77 5.09 -33.71 0.64
N ILE A 78 4.14 -33.37 -0.24
CA ILE A 78 3.01 -34.25 -0.53
C ILE A 78 3.66 -35.54 -1.07
N GLU A 79 3.80 -36.54 -0.22
CA GLU A 79 4.17 -37.88 -0.63
C GLU A 79 3.02 -38.45 -1.47
N PRO A 80 3.27 -38.98 -2.68
CA PRO A 80 2.24 -39.65 -3.44
C PRO A 80 1.97 -41.01 -2.82
N GLU A 81 0.97 -41.08 -1.94
CA GLU A 81 0.33 -42.35 -1.54
C GLU A 81 -0.27 -43.02 -2.78
N GLU A 82 0.04 -44.31 -2.95
CA GLU A 82 -0.31 -45.11 -4.11
C GLU A 82 -1.83 -45.33 -4.31
N VAL A 83 -2.17 -45.55 -5.57
CA VAL A 83 -3.49 -45.67 -6.18
C VAL A 83 -4.30 -46.88 -5.67
N SER A 84 -5.57 -46.66 -5.31
CA SER A 84 -6.60 -47.72 -5.35
C SER A 84 -7.63 -47.41 -6.44
N THR A 85 -7.64 -48.27 -7.45
CA THR A 85 -8.48 -48.20 -8.64
C THR A 85 -9.82 -48.89 -8.36
N ALA A 86 -10.95 -48.17 -8.38
CA ALA A 86 -12.25 -48.76 -8.70
C ALA A 86 -13.33 -47.71 -9.01
N ALA A 87 -13.98 -47.91 -10.16
CA ALA A 87 -15.32 -47.44 -10.55
C ALA A 87 -15.52 -45.95 -10.90
N LYS A 88 -15.21 -45.66 -12.17
CA LYS A 88 -16.01 -44.86 -13.11
C LYS A 88 -17.48 -44.68 -12.68
N ASN A 89 -17.99 -43.45 -12.71
CA ASN A 89 -18.91 -42.98 -13.76
C ASN A 89 -19.25 -41.49 -13.60
N LEU A 90 -19.12 -40.77 -14.71
CA LEU A 90 -19.64 -39.42 -14.99
C LEU A 90 -21.17 -39.38 -14.88
N ALA A 91 -21.73 -38.31 -14.30
CA ALA A 91 -22.86 -37.53 -14.85
C ALA A 91 -23.30 -36.36 -13.91
N ASP A 92 -22.90 -35.13 -14.29
CA ASP A 92 -23.68 -33.85 -14.36
C ASP A 92 -24.57 -33.35 -13.17
N PRO A 93 -25.12 -32.10 -13.20
CA PRO A 93 -24.71 -31.00 -12.32
C PRO A 93 -25.84 -30.49 -11.41
N SER A 94 -25.51 -29.51 -10.56
CA SER A 94 -26.44 -28.57 -9.92
C SER A 94 -27.25 -29.11 -8.74
N GLN A 95 -26.88 -28.72 -7.51
CA GLN A 95 -27.83 -28.30 -6.48
C GLN A 95 -27.11 -27.56 -5.32
N VAL A 96 -27.70 -26.41 -4.98
CA VAL A 96 -27.81 -25.75 -3.67
C VAL A 96 -26.60 -25.05 -3.03
N ALA A 97 -26.70 -23.72 -3.05
CA ALA A 97 -26.15 -22.81 -2.05
C ALA A 97 -26.71 -23.13 -0.65
N GLU A 98 -25.89 -22.95 0.39
CA GLU A 98 -26.21 -22.06 1.53
C GLU A 98 -25.07 -22.03 2.58
N SER A 99 -24.62 -20.80 2.84
CA SER A 99 -24.25 -20.19 4.13
C SER A 99 -23.74 -21.06 5.29
N SER A 100 -22.54 -20.72 5.80
CA SER A 100 -22.38 -20.56 7.25
C SER A 100 -21.22 -19.64 7.61
N SER A 101 -21.62 -18.44 8.00
CA SER A 101 -20.87 -17.44 8.76
C SER A 101 -20.12 -18.03 9.95
N THR A 102 -18.92 -17.51 10.22
CA THR A 102 -18.48 -17.30 11.60
C THR A 102 -17.64 -16.03 11.67
N SER A 103 -18.20 -15.07 12.37
CA SER A 103 -17.82 -13.67 12.51
C SER A 103 -16.75 -13.45 13.58
N LEU A 104 -15.79 -12.55 13.32
CA LEU A 104 -15.00 -11.89 14.37
C LEU A 104 -15.67 -10.56 14.74
N ILE A 105 -16.06 -10.53 16.00
CA ILE A 105 -16.80 -9.52 16.76
C ILE A 105 -15.97 -8.23 16.91
N ILE A 106 -16.49 -7.11 16.41
CA ILE A 106 -15.97 -5.76 16.68
C ILE A 106 -16.65 -5.26 17.96
N ALA A 107 -15.93 -5.24 19.07
CA ALA A 107 -16.39 -4.62 20.30
C ALA A 107 -16.42 -3.09 20.13
N SER A 108 -17.62 -2.52 19.98
CA SER A 108 -17.87 -1.08 20.18
C SER A 108 -18.26 -0.86 21.63
N THR A 109 -17.45 -0.13 22.40
CA THR A 109 -17.85 0.30 23.74
C THR A 109 -18.80 1.49 23.60
N SER A 110 -20.08 1.24 23.85
CA SER A 110 -21.15 2.23 23.93
C SER A 110 -21.12 2.92 25.31
N ALA A 111 -21.15 4.24 25.32
CA ALA A 111 -21.60 5.03 26.47
C ALA A 111 -22.40 6.24 25.94
N ALA A 112 -23.67 6.00 25.64
CA ALA A 112 -24.66 7.05 25.47
C ALA A 112 -25.21 7.42 26.87
N ASP A 113 -24.95 8.64 27.32
CA ASP A 113 -25.72 9.28 28.38
C ASP A 113 -26.44 10.50 27.78
N ASN A 114 -27.70 10.64 28.16
CA ASN A 114 -28.80 11.35 27.47
C ASN A 114 -28.65 12.90 27.52
N PRO A 115 -29.32 13.68 26.64
CA PRO A 115 -29.19 15.14 26.59
C PRO A 115 -29.98 15.81 27.71
N ARG A 116 -29.45 16.92 28.27
CA ARG A 116 -30.15 17.76 29.25
C ARG A 116 -30.97 18.86 28.56
N PRO A 117 -32.24 19.09 28.95
CA PRO A 117 -32.98 20.29 28.58
C PRO A 117 -32.88 21.36 29.69
N PHE A 118 -32.53 22.59 29.31
CA PHE A 118 -33.21 23.88 29.56
C PHE A 118 -32.44 24.98 28.83
#